data_AF-A0A4V2JHE8-F1
#
_entry.id   AF-A0A4V2JHE8-F1
#
_cell.length_a   1.000
_cell.length_b   1.000
_cell.length_c   1.000
_cell.angle_alpha   90.00
_cell.angle_beta   90.00
_cell.angle_gamma   90.00
#
_symmetry.space_group_name_H-M   'P 1'
#
loop_
_entity.id
_entity.type
_entity.pdbx_description
1 polymer ?
#
loop_
_entity_poly.entity_id
_entity_poly.type
_entity_poly.pdbx_seq_one_letter_code
_entity_poly.pdbx_strand_id
1 'polypeptide(L)' 'SNKEIAASLVIAQRTAENHVERILAKLGFTSRSQVAVWVHEGRGESASGTP' A
#
# COMPACT_ATOMS: atom_id res chain seq x y z
N SER A 1 -8.10 2.34 -6.02
CA SER A 1 -9.25 2.49 -5.11
C SER A 1 -9.63 1.13 -4.51
N ASN A 2 -10.43 1.08 -3.44
CA ASN A 2 -10.89 -0.20 -2.87
C ASN A 2 -11.83 -0.96 -3.83
N LYS A 3 -12.57 -0.24 -4.68
CA LYS A 3 -13.39 -0.82 -5.76
C LYS A 3 -12.55 -1.58 -6.79
N GLU A 4 -11.42 -1.02 -7.22
CA GLU A 4 -10.53 -1.68 -8.19
C GLU A 4 -9.84 -2.91 -7.59
N ILE A 5 -9.44 -2.84 -6.31
CA ILE A 5 -8.88 -3.98 -5.58
C ILE A 5 -9.93 -5.10 -5.49
N ALA A 6 -11.17 -4.74 -5.15
CA ALA A 6 -12.27 -5.66 -5.04
C ALA A 6 -12.60 -6.35 -6.37
N ALA A 7 -12.61 -5.59 -7.48
CA ALA A 7 -12.82 -6.13 -8.81
C ALA A 7 -11.69 -7.09 -9.24
N SER A 8 -10.43 -6.71 -8.99
CA SER A 8 -9.27 -7.51 -9.39
C SER A 8 -9.17 -8.83 -8.61
N LEU A 9 -9.59 -8.81 -7.35
CA LEU A 9 -9.52 -9.97 -6.45
C LEU A 9 -10.84 -10.75 -6.36
N VAL A 10 -11.89 -10.31 -7.06
CA VAL A 10 -13.23 -10.92 -7.05
C VAL A 10 -13.78 -11.04 -5.62
N ILE A 11 -13.74 -9.93 -4.87
CA ILE A 11 -14.26 -9.83 -3.50
C ILE A 11 -15.20 -8.63 -3.33
N ALA A 12 -15.96 -8.59 -2.25
CA ALA A 12 -16.76 -7.42 -1.91
C ALA A 12 -15.85 -6.20 -1.59
N GLN A 13 -16.29 -5.00 -1.97
CA GLN A 13 -15.55 -3.76 -1.67
C GLN A 13 -15.26 -3.59 -0.18
N ARG A 14 -16.21 -3.95 0.69
CA ARG A 14 -16.04 -3.89 2.15
C ARG A 14 -14.93 -4.83 2.66
N THR A 15 -14.74 -5.97 2.00
CA THR A 15 -13.65 -6.89 2.30
C THR A 15 -12.30 -6.27 1.94
N ALA A 16 -12.20 -5.64 0.76
CA ALA A 16 -11.00 -4.91 0.36
C ALA A 16 -10.67 -3.75 1.33
N GLU A 17 -11.67 -2.97 1.76
CA GLU A 17 -11.53 -1.93 2.78
C GLU A 17 -10.93 -2.47 4.08
N ASN A 18 -11.54 -3.53 4.64
CA ASN A 18 -11.10 -4.13 5.90
C ASN A 18 -9.66 -4.69 5.78
N HIS A 19 -9.30 -5.28 4.64
CA HIS A 19 -7.94 -5.75 4.41
C HIS A 19 -6.94 -4.59 4.41
N VAL A 20 -7.26 -3.48 3.74
CA VAL A 20 -6.40 -2.29 3.69
C VAL A 20 -6.18 -1.72 5.08
N GLU A 21 -7.26 -1.54 5.86
CA GLU A 21 -7.17 -1.05 7.24
C GLU A 21 -6.26 -1.94 8.10
N ARG A 22 -6.44 -3.26 8.03
CA ARG A 22 -5.63 -4.22 8.79
C ARG A 22 -4.16 -4.22 8.37
N ILE A 23 -3.88 -4.06 7.08
CA ILE A 23 -2.51 -3.97 6.56
C ILE A 23 -1.85 -2.68 7.06
N LEU A 24 -2.54 -1.55 6.97
CA LEU A 24 -2.03 -0.28 7.48
C LEU A 24 -1.73 -0.35 8.97
N ALA A 25 -2.65 -0.89 9.78
CA ALA A 25 -2.44 -1.10 11.21
C ALA A 25 -1.22 -2.01 11.50
N LYS A 26 -1.07 -3.12 10.77
CA LYS A 26 0.09 -4.02 10.91
C LYS A 26 1.42 -3.35 10.57
N LEU A 27 1.40 -2.42 9.62
CA LEU A 27 2.59 -1.68 9.19
C LEU A 27 2.81 -0.38 9.98
N GLY A 28 1.93 -0.05 10.94
CA GLY A 28 2.01 1.18 11.71
C GLY A 28 1.64 2.46 10.95
N PHE A 29 0.96 2.35 9.81
CA PHE A 29 0.50 3.48 9.01
C PHE A 29 -0.97 3.81 9.27
N THR A 30 -1.33 5.08 9.08
CA THR A 30 -2.72 5.57 9.16
C THR A 30 -3.32 5.84 7.79
N SER A 31 -2.51 5.85 6.72
CA SER A 31 -3.00 6.10 5.38
C SER A 31 -2.19 5.39 4.28
N ARG A 32 -2.85 5.18 3.13
CA ARG A 32 -2.21 4.62 1.93
C ARG A 32 -1.15 5.57 1.33
N SER A 33 -1.27 6.88 1.57
CA SER A 33 -0.28 7.84 1.09
C SER A 33 1.05 7.71 1.83
N GLN A 34 1.02 7.42 3.14
CA GLN A 34 2.25 7.14 3.90
C GLN A 34 2.99 5.92 3.35
N VAL A 35 2.26 4.85 2.99
CA VAL A 35 2.84 3.68 2.34
C VAL A 35 3.46 4.04 0.99
N ALA A 36 2.80 4.88 0.19
CA ALA A 36 3.33 5.31 -1.10
C ALA A 36 4.64 6.11 -0.98
N VAL A 37 4.73 7.00 0.02
CA VAL A 37 5.95 7.74 0.33
C VAL A 37 7.06 6.79 0.79
N TRP A 38 6.78 5.90 1.75
CA TRP A 38 7.75 4.93 2.25
C TRP A 38 8.31 4.02 1.14
N VAL A 39 7.45 3.54 0.23
CA VAL A 39 7.91 2.74 -0.94
C VAL A 39 8.78 3.57 -1.88
N HIS A 40 8.50 4.86 -2.05
CA HIS A 40 9.30 5.72 -2.90
C HIS A 40 10.68 5.98 -2.29
N GLU A 41 10.74 6.27 -0.99
CA GLU A 41 12.00 6.44 -0.23
C GLU A 41 12.84 5.16 -0.24
N GLY A 42 12.22 4.01 0.04
CA GLY A 42 12.92 2.71 0.04
C GLY A 42 13.42 2.26 -1.34
N ARG A 43 12.88 2.82 -2.44
CA ARG A 43 13.38 2.60 -3.80
C ARG A 43 14.51 3.55 -4.19
N GLY A 44 14.64 4.70 -3.51
CA GLY A 44 15.71 5.68 -3.73
C GLY A 44 17.10 5.18 -3.33
N GLU A 45 17.17 4.26 -2.36
CA GLU A 45 18.44 3.67 -1.89
C GLU A 45 19.10 2.73 -2.92
N SER A 46 18.36 2.22 -3.90
CA SER A 46 18.90 1.29 -4.92
C SER A 46 19.41 1.98 -6.19
N ALA A 47 19.25 3.30 -6.32
CA ALA A 47 19.63 4.06 -7.51
C ALA A 47 20.90 4.91 -7.35
N SER A 48 21.53 4.91 -6.16
CA SER A 48 22.73 5.71 -5.85
C SER A 48 24.03 4.90 -5.79
N GLY A 49 24.18 3.92 -6.67
CA GLY A 49 25.42 3.16 -6.81
C GLY A 49 25.82 3.02 -8.27
N THR A 50 26.65 3.95 -8.78
CA THR A 50 27.94 3.68 -9.46
C THR A 50 28.62 5.04 -9.76
N PRO A 51 29.91 5.23 -9.39
CA PRO A 51 30.69 6.45 -9.63
C PRO A 51 31.02 6.72 -11.12
#